data_AF-A0A3B0SFL2-F1
#
_entry.id   AF-A0A3B0SFL2-F1
#
_cell.length_a   1.000
_cell.length_b   1.000
_cell.length_c   1.000
_cell.angle_alpha   90.00
_cell.angle_beta   90.00
_cell.angle_gamma   90.00
#
_symmetry.space_group_name_H-M   'P 1'
#
loop_
_entity.id
_entity.type
_entity.pdbx_description
1 polymer ?
#
loop_
_entity_poly.entity_id
_entity_poly.type
_entity_poly.pdbx_seq_one_letter_code
_entity_poly.pdbx_strand_id
1 'polypeptide(L)'
;MFTFSESPVPVRNDIPESFRYLWGEIARPGPSLTAHQRRTVLTTARESAAVPPTNVDLPRVLLELARTLSTKPTIVDGDLVSRASNDAGYPATVEVIALIAMLAAVDGFHRALGVDLEQLPDPRTGEPTGRIVEGLTPRRTHVPMPRGAIPAALDLLPDVGATYRSLFGPLYMTM
;
A
#
# COMPACT_ATOMS: atom_id res chain seq x y z
N MET A 1 -7.92 14.62 -9.04
CA MET A 1 -7.46 13.66 -10.07
C MET A 1 -6.19 14.18 -10.74
N PHE A 2 -5.03 13.96 -10.11
CA PHE A 2 -3.64 14.18 -10.54
C PHE A 2 -3.44 15.10 -11.76
N THR A 3 -3.63 16.41 -11.59
CA THR A 3 -3.39 17.43 -12.63
C THR A 3 -2.05 18.14 -12.46
N PHE A 4 -1.54 18.26 -11.24
CA PHE A 4 -0.29 18.96 -10.90
C PHE A 4 -0.17 20.38 -11.51
N SER A 5 -1.29 21.07 -11.71
CA SER A 5 -1.33 22.42 -12.31
C SER A 5 -0.64 23.49 -11.47
N GLU A 6 -0.54 23.26 -10.16
CA GLU A 6 0.13 24.14 -9.20
C GLU A 6 1.60 23.73 -8.95
N SER A 7 2.11 22.73 -9.67
CA SER A 7 3.49 22.28 -9.55
C SER A 7 4.47 23.38 -9.97
N PRO A 8 5.55 23.63 -9.20
CA PRO A 8 6.56 24.62 -9.56
C PRO A 8 7.42 24.19 -10.76
N VAL A 9 7.32 22.93 -11.18
CA VAL A 9 8.07 22.35 -12.29
C VAL A 9 7.16 21.50 -13.19
N PRO A 10 7.46 21.38 -14.50
CA PRO A 10 6.74 20.46 -15.37
C PRO A 10 6.79 19.03 -14.84
N VAL A 11 5.63 18.37 -14.78
CA VAL A 11 5.50 16.96 -14.41
C VAL A 11 5.34 16.15 -15.69
N ARG A 12 6.15 15.11 -15.86
CA ARG A 12 6.03 14.16 -16.98
C ARG A 12 4.66 13.49 -16.95
N ASN A 13 4.03 13.32 -18.11
CA ASN A 13 2.65 12.80 -18.22
C ASN A 13 2.47 11.36 -17.73
N ASP A 14 3.51 10.53 -17.79
CA ASP A 14 3.47 9.14 -17.36
C ASP A 14 3.34 8.98 -15.83
N ILE A 15 3.74 10.00 -15.05
CA ILE A 15 3.59 10.03 -13.60
C ILE A 15 2.11 10.13 -13.17
N PRO A 16 1.33 11.18 -13.55
CA PRO A 16 -0.09 11.26 -13.21
C PRO A 16 -0.91 10.13 -13.84
N GLU A 17 -0.53 9.60 -15.00
CA GLU A 17 -1.16 8.40 -15.57
C GLU A 17 -0.99 7.19 -14.66
N SER A 18 0.22 6.97 -14.15
CA SER A 18 0.52 5.86 -13.25
C SER A 18 -0.14 6.02 -11.88
N PHE A 19 -0.23 7.25 -11.37
CA PHE A 19 -0.98 7.54 -10.14
C PHE A 19 -2.48 7.32 -10.32
N ARG A 20 -3.06 7.70 -11.47
CA ARG A 20 -4.47 7.41 -11.80
C ARG A 20 -4.72 5.91 -11.87
N TYR A 21 -3.84 5.15 -12.50
CA TYR A 21 -3.91 3.70 -12.53
C TYR A 21 -3.90 3.11 -11.11
N LEU A 22 -2.91 3.51 -10.29
CA LEU A 22 -2.81 3.10 -8.89
C LEU A 22 -4.06 3.45 -8.08
N TRP A 23 -4.59 4.67 -8.21
CA TRP A 23 -5.81 5.08 -7.51
C TRP A 23 -7.01 4.22 -7.89
N GLY A 24 -7.11 3.84 -9.17
CA GLY A 24 -8.13 2.91 -9.65
C GLY A 24 -8.01 1.53 -9.02
N GLU A 25 -6.79 1.04 -8.81
CA GLU A 25 -6.52 -0.26 -8.19
C GLU A 25 -6.74 -0.26 -6.68
N ILE A 26 -6.33 0.81 -5.98
CA ILE A 26 -6.59 0.99 -4.54
C ILE A 26 -8.09 1.08 -4.25
N ALA A 27 -8.87 1.68 -5.15
CA ALA A 27 -10.32 1.78 -5.03
C ALA A 27 -11.03 0.42 -5.14
N ARG A 28 -10.37 -0.63 -5.63
CA ARG A 28 -10.95 -1.97 -5.81
C ARG A 28 -10.63 -2.88 -4.61
N PRO A 29 -11.43 -3.94 -4.38
CA PRO A 29 -11.05 -5.02 -3.50
C PRO A 29 -9.71 -5.63 -3.91
N GLY A 30 -8.94 -6.01 -2.92
CA GLY A 30 -7.65 -6.65 -3.07
C GLY A 30 -7.65 -8.15 -2.90
N PRO A 31 -6.47 -8.77 -2.90
CA PRO A 31 -6.36 -10.20 -2.64
C PRO A 31 -6.95 -10.66 -1.32
N SER A 32 -6.77 -9.87 -0.25
CA SER A 32 -7.21 -10.23 1.11
C SER A 32 -8.10 -9.18 1.79
N LEU A 33 -8.04 -7.92 1.35
CA LEU A 33 -8.82 -6.84 1.93
C LEU A 33 -9.92 -6.34 0.97
N THR A 34 -11.09 -5.98 1.50
CA THR A 34 -12.10 -5.22 0.74
C THR A 34 -11.61 -3.80 0.45
N ALA A 35 -12.22 -3.11 -0.51
CA ALA A 35 -11.85 -1.71 -0.79
C ALA A 35 -12.09 -0.79 0.42
N HIS A 36 -13.11 -1.06 1.24
CA HIS A 36 -13.38 -0.30 2.46
C HIS A 36 -12.27 -0.48 3.49
N GLN A 37 -11.81 -1.71 3.71
CA GLN A 37 -10.70 -2.01 4.60
C GLN A 37 -9.39 -1.35 4.11
N ARG A 38 -9.10 -1.42 2.79
CA ARG A 38 -7.97 -0.71 2.18
C ARG A 38 -8.03 0.79 2.43
N ARG A 39 -9.20 1.41 2.25
CA ARG A 39 -9.40 2.84 2.54
C ARG A 39 -9.15 3.15 4.01
N THR A 40 -9.65 2.34 4.93
CA THR A 40 -9.40 2.51 6.38
C THR A 40 -7.91 2.46 6.71
N VAL A 41 -7.15 1.54 6.12
CA VAL A 41 -5.67 1.47 6.27
C VAL A 41 -5.01 2.76 5.79
N LEU A 42 -5.38 3.25 4.60
CA LEU A 42 -4.79 4.46 4.00
C LEU A 42 -5.18 5.73 4.76
N THR A 43 -6.43 5.82 5.23
CA THR A 43 -6.90 6.91 6.10
C THR A 43 -6.10 6.91 7.40
N THR A 44 -5.92 5.74 8.03
CA THR A 44 -5.12 5.60 9.26
C THR A 44 -3.69 6.08 9.06
N ALA A 45 -3.10 5.82 7.89
CA ALA A 45 -1.76 6.27 7.56
C ALA A 45 -1.65 7.80 7.45
N ARG A 46 -2.64 8.45 6.81
CA ARG A 46 -2.69 9.92 6.62
C ARG A 46 -3.07 10.68 7.88
N GLU A 47 -4.05 10.20 8.64
CA GLU A 47 -4.62 10.87 9.81
C GLU A 47 -3.84 10.59 11.09
N SER A 48 -2.51 10.48 11.03
CA SER A 48 -1.61 9.97 12.08
C SER A 48 -1.70 10.60 13.50
N ALA A 49 -2.69 11.46 13.78
CA ALA A 49 -3.04 12.05 15.07
C ALA A 49 -4.46 11.73 15.62
N ALA A 50 -5.35 10.99 14.94
CA ALA A 50 -6.69 10.72 15.48
C ALA A 50 -6.76 9.37 16.24
N VAL A 51 -7.63 9.32 17.25
CA VAL A 51 -8.00 8.10 17.98
C VAL A 51 -8.28 6.98 16.97
N PRO A 52 -7.67 5.78 17.10
CA PRO A 52 -7.92 4.68 16.18
C PRO A 52 -9.42 4.42 16.11
N PRO A 53 -10.01 4.33 14.91
CA PRO A 53 -11.44 4.10 14.80
C PRO A 53 -11.80 2.80 15.52
N THR A 54 -12.74 2.87 16.47
CA THR A 54 -13.04 1.79 17.41
C THR A 54 -13.95 0.71 16.83
N ASN A 55 -14.66 1.00 15.74
CA ASN A 55 -15.57 0.10 15.04
C ASN A 55 -15.15 -0.08 13.58
N VAL A 56 -13.97 -0.68 13.39
CA VAL A 56 -13.46 -1.03 12.07
C VAL A 56 -13.41 -2.52 11.91
N ASP A 57 -13.86 -2.99 10.76
CA ASP A 57 -13.79 -4.38 10.34
C ASP A 57 -12.35 -4.73 9.89
N LEU A 58 -11.37 -4.50 10.77
CA LEU A 58 -9.96 -4.77 10.56
C LEU A 58 -9.26 -5.05 11.89
N PRO A 59 -8.38 -6.05 11.95
CA PRO A 59 -7.55 -6.30 13.13
C PRO A 59 -6.72 -5.07 13.51
N ARG A 60 -6.71 -4.71 14.81
CA ARG A 60 -6.07 -3.48 15.31
C ARG A 60 -4.58 -3.45 15.01
N VAL A 61 -3.91 -4.60 15.00
CA VAL A 61 -2.48 -4.72 14.70
C VAL A 61 -2.15 -4.34 13.25
N LEU A 62 -3.06 -4.52 12.29
CA LEU A 62 -2.85 -4.06 10.91
C LEU A 62 -2.86 -2.53 10.83
N LEU A 63 -3.69 -1.87 11.64
CA LEU A 63 -3.73 -0.41 11.74
C LEU A 63 -2.50 0.13 12.49
N GLU A 64 -2.02 -0.59 13.51
CA GLU A 64 -0.74 -0.31 14.17
C GLU A 64 0.42 -0.39 13.17
N LEU A 65 0.48 -1.46 12.37
CA LEU A 65 1.48 -1.64 11.32
C LEU A 65 1.41 -0.51 10.28
N ALA A 66 0.21 -0.18 9.79
CA ALA A 66 -0.02 0.89 8.83
C ALA A 66 0.51 2.24 9.33
N ARG A 67 0.15 2.60 10.58
CA ARG A 67 0.59 3.84 11.22
C ARG A 67 2.10 3.86 11.47
N THR A 68 2.67 2.74 11.88
CA THR A 68 4.11 2.64 12.14
C THR A 68 4.91 2.80 10.86
N LEU A 69 4.50 2.14 9.77
CA LEU A 69 5.10 2.30 8.44
C LEU A 69 5.01 3.74 7.93
N SER A 70 3.90 4.45 8.19
CA SER A 70 3.73 5.83 7.70
C SER A 70 4.46 6.89 8.53
N THR A 71 4.57 6.71 9.86
CA THR A 71 5.09 7.74 10.77
C THR A 71 6.47 7.47 11.32
N LYS A 72 6.80 6.21 11.56
CA LYS A 72 8.04 5.76 12.19
C LYS A 72 8.54 4.47 11.53
N PRO A 73 8.78 4.46 10.21
CA PRO A 73 9.15 3.22 9.51
C PRO A 73 10.43 2.57 10.07
N THR A 74 11.31 3.34 10.71
CA THR A 74 12.55 2.85 11.32
C THR A 74 12.37 1.94 12.53
N ILE A 75 11.18 1.91 13.14
CA ILE A 75 10.88 1.05 14.30
C ILE A 75 10.04 -0.17 13.92
N VAL A 76 9.72 -0.37 12.63
CA VAL A 76 9.06 -1.59 12.18
C VAL A 76 10.04 -2.74 12.31
N ASP A 77 9.68 -3.74 13.10
CA ASP A 77 10.52 -4.90 13.40
C ASP A 77 9.79 -6.23 13.12
N GLY A 78 10.50 -7.32 13.37
CA GLY A 78 9.96 -8.66 13.17
C GLY A 78 8.81 -9.02 14.10
N ASP A 79 8.74 -8.44 15.30
CA ASP A 79 7.65 -8.70 16.25
C ASP A 79 6.34 -8.11 15.74
N LEU A 80 6.35 -6.84 15.34
CA LEU A 80 5.17 -6.17 14.79
C LEU A 80 4.62 -6.89 13.56
N VAL A 81 5.50 -7.31 12.64
CA VAL A 81 5.10 -8.08 11.45
C VAL A 81 4.56 -9.47 11.84
N SER A 82 5.19 -10.14 12.82
CA SER A 82 4.73 -11.46 13.28
C SER A 82 3.36 -11.37 13.95
N ARG A 83 3.14 -10.40 14.85
CA ARG A 83 1.83 -10.14 15.47
C ARG A 83 0.76 -9.88 14.41
N ALA A 84 1.05 -9.04 13.41
CA ALA A 84 0.15 -8.78 12.30
C ALA A 84 -0.21 -10.06 11.53
N SER A 85 0.80 -10.88 11.18
CA SER A 85 0.59 -12.10 10.42
C SER A 85 -0.11 -13.21 11.21
N ASN A 86 0.07 -13.27 12.54
CA ASN A 86 -0.61 -14.22 13.41
C ASN A 86 -2.09 -13.88 13.58
N ASP A 87 -2.44 -12.58 13.61
CA ASP A 87 -3.81 -12.11 13.84
C ASP A 87 -4.62 -12.06 12.54
N ALA A 88 -4.00 -11.61 11.43
CA ALA A 88 -4.69 -11.34 10.17
C ALA A 88 -4.23 -12.21 8.98
N GLY A 89 -3.20 -13.03 9.17
CA GLY A 89 -2.56 -13.78 8.10
C GLY A 89 -1.50 -12.98 7.32
N TYR A 90 -0.59 -13.71 6.66
CA TYR A 90 0.42 -13.11 5.78
C TYR A 90 -0.16 -12.30 4.62
N PRO A 91 -1.23 -12.73 3.92
CA PRO A 91 -1.78 -11.97 2.81
C PRO A 91 -2.19 -10.54 3.22
N ALA A 92 -2.99 -10.39 4.28
CA ALA A 92 -3.43 -9.08 4.75
C ALA A 92 -2.26 -8.22 5.25
N THR A 93 -1.29 -8.83 5.93
CA THR A 93 -0.07 -8.14 6.39
C THR A 93 0.74 -7.59 5.22
N VAL A 94 0.99 -8.40 4.19
CA VAL A 94 1.72 -7.98 2.98
C VAL A 94 0.93 -6.93 2.21
N GLU A 95 -0.39 -7.06 2.15
CA GLU A 95 -1.24 -6.09 1.48
C GLU A 95 -1.17 -4.70 2.14
N VAL A 96 -1.20 -4.63 3.48
CA VAL A 96 -0.99 -3.38 4.22
C VAL A 96 0.39 -2.78 3.92
N ILE A 97 1.45 -3.58 3.97
CA ILE A 97 2.81 -3.11 3.64
C ILE A 97 2.86 -2.48 2.25
N ALA A 98 2.25 -3.14 1.25
CA ALA A 98 2.20 -2.65 -0.12
C ALA A 98 1.43 -1.33 -0.24
N LEU A 99 0.24 -1.25 0.36
CA LEU A 99 -0.60 -0.06 0.33
C LEU A 99 0.12 1.14 0.91
N ILE A 100 0.82 0.98 2.04
CA ILE A 100 1.56 2.08 2.66
C ILE A 100 2.78 2.47 1.81
N ALA A 101 3.50 1.51 1.23
CA ALA A 101 4.62 1.82 0.34
C ALA A 101 4.17 2.62 -0.90
N MET A 102 3.06 2.22 -1.53
CA MET A 102 2.50 2.91 -2.70
C MET A 102 1.95 4.29 -2.33
N LEU A 103 1.25 4.41 -1.20
CA LEU A 103 0.78 5.70 -0.70
C LEU A 103 1.94 6.64 -0.39
N ALA A 104 3.00 6.15 0.25
CA ALA A 104 4.19 6.94 0.56
C ALA A 104 4.86 7.47 -0.71
N ALA A 105 4.89 6.69 -1.79
CA ALA A 105 5.41 7.15 -3.08
C ALA A 105 4.59 8.33 -3.66
N VAL A 106 3.25 8.21 -3.67
CA VAL A 106 2.38 9.27 -4.19
C VAL A 106 2.39 10.51 -3.29
N ASP A 107 2.17 10.33 -1.99
CA ASP A 107 2.16 11.45 -1.04
C ASP A 107 3.54 12.11 -0.96
N GLY A 108 4.62 11.34 -1.05
CA GLY A 108 5.98 11.86 -1.14
C GLY A 108 6.20 12.75 -2.36
N PHE A 109 5.66 12.34 -3.52
CA PHE A 109 5.70 13.14 -4.74
C PHE A 109 4.95 14.48 -4.59
N HIS A 110 3.73 14.47 -4.02
CA HIS A 110 2.96 15.69 -3.78
C HIS A 110 3.68 16.64 -2.81
N ARG A 111 4.21 16.10 -1.70
CA ARG A 111 4.98 16.87 -0.73
C ARG A 111 6.25 17.47 -1.32
N ALA A 112 6.94 16.72 -2.19
CA ALA A 112 8.15 17.21 -2.86
C ALA A 112 7.87 18.40 -3.80
N LEU A 113 6.68 18.44 -4.41
CA LEU A 113 6.23 19.54 -5.26
C LEU A 113 5.56 20.68 -4.48
N GLY A 114 5.30 20.49 -3.18
CA GLY A 114 4.58 21.46 -2.36
C GLY A 114 3.09 21.60 -2.73
N VAL A 115 2.49 20.58 -3.34
CA VAL A 115 1.06 20.57 -3.71
C VAL A 115 0.24 19.75 -2.71
N ASP A 116 -1.06 20.03 -2.65
CA ASP A 116 -1.99 19.30 -1.78
C ASP A 116 -2.05 17.81 -2.12
N LEU A 117 -2.20 16.98 -1.08
CA LEU A 117 -2.35 15.53 -1.27
C LEU A 117 -3.66 15.22 -2.02
N GLU A 118 -3.59 14.38 -3.05
CA GLU A 118 -4.79 13.90 -3.73
C GLU A 118 -5.71 13.16 -2.75
N GLN A 119 -7.03 13.40 -2.81
CA GLN A 119 -7.99 12.71 -1.95
C GLN A 119 -7.95 11.19 -2.16
N LEU A 120 -8.12 10.41 -1.09
CA LEU A 120 -8.22 8.95 -1.22
C LEU A 120 -9.46 8.61 -2.06
N PRO A 121 -9.36 7.60 -2.96
CA PRO A 121 -10.49 7.25 -3.82
C PRO A 121 -11.62 6.64 -2.99
N ASP A 122 -12.86 6.79 -3.48
CA ASP A 122 -14.00 6.11 -2.90
C ASP A 122 -13.88 4.59 -3.10
N PRO A 123 -14.17 3.80 -2.05
CA PRO A 123 -14.04 2.35 -2.11
C PRO A 123 -15.15 1.75 -2.98
N ARG A 124 -14.78 0.86 -3.90
CA ARG A 124 -15.73 0.09 -4.71
C ARG A 124 -16.15 -1.18 -3.96
N THR A 125 -17.43 -1.50 -4.03
CA THR A 125 -17.97 -2.70 -3.39
C THR A 125 -17.40 -3.98 -4.00
N GLY A 126 -17.36 -5.04 -3.20
CA GLY A 126 -16.92 -6.38 -3.63
C GLY A 126 -16.06 -7.08 -2.58
N GLU A 127 -16.02 -8.41 -2.68
CA GLU A 127 -15.22 -9.28 -1.82
C GLU A 127 -13.74 -9.27 -2.23
N PRO A 128 -12.83 -9.65 -1.32
CA PRO A 128 -11.44 -9.89 -1.68
C PRO A 128 -11.32 -10.91 -2.81
N THR A 129 -10.38 -10.68 -3.73
CA THR A 129 -10.23 -11.47 -4.95
C THR A 129 -9.66 -12.87 -4.70
N GLY A 130 -9.02 -13.10 -3.54
CA GLY A 130 -8.40 -14.37 -3.17
C GLY A 130 -7.15 -14.73 -4.00
N ARG A 131 -6.66 -13.80 -4.84
CA ARG A 131 -5.51 -14.05 -5.73
C ARG A 131 -4.19 -13.96 -4.95
N ILE A 132 -3.81 -15.07 -4.32
CA ILE A 132 -2.67 -15.21 -3.40
C ILE A 132 -1.80 -16.39 -3.84
N VAL A 133 -0.48 -16.28 -3.73
CA VAL A 133 0.43 -17.42 -3.97
C VAL A 133 0.42 -18.37 -2.78
N GLU A 134 0.14 -19.65 -3.02
CA GLU A 134 0.02 -20.68 -1.98
C GLU A 134 1.33 -21.44 -1.70
N GLY A 135 1.36 -22.17 -0.59
CA GLY A 135 2.45 -23.10 -0.26
C GLY A 135 3.78 -22.44 0.13
N LEU A 136 3.78 -21.13 0.36
CA LEU A 136 4.96 -20.38 0.77
C LEU A 136 5.02 -20.24 2.30
N THR A 137 6.23 -20.40 2.84
CA THR A 137 6.55 -20.08 4.23
C THR A 137 7.64 -19.02 4.28
N PRO A 138 7.68 -18.17 5.32
CA PRO A 138 8.80 -17.26 5.51
C PRO A 138 10.09 -18.06 5.72
N ARG A 139 11.14 -17.74 4.96
CA ARG A 139 12.43 -18.45 5.02
C ARG A 139 13.54 -17.45 5.34
N ARG A 140 13.75 -17.19 6.64
CA ARG A 140 14.65 -16.13 7.16
C ARG A 140 14.19 -14.70 6.82
N THR A 141 12.92 -14.55 6.47
CA THR A 141 12.24 -13.29 6.18
C THR A 141 11.04 -13.14 7.12
N HIS A 142 10.53 -11.93 7.30
CA HIS A 142 9.35 -11.69 8.15
C HIS A 142 8.02 -12.07 7.48
N VAL A 143 7.99 -12.17 6.14
CA VAL A 143 6.83 -12.62 5.35
C VAL A 143 7.27 -13.62 4.27
N PRO A 144 6.37 -14.48 3.76
CA PRO A 144 6.67 -15.39 2.67
C PRO A 144 7.09 -14.64 1.41
N MET A 145 8.08 -15.17 0.71
CA MET A 145 8.54 -14.64 -0.58
C MET A 145 8.49 -15.76 -1.63
N PRO A 146 7.85 -15.55 -2.79
CA PRO A 146 7.90 -16.51 -3.88
C PRO A 146 9.33 -16.65 -4.42
N ARG A 147 9.60 -17.74 -5.12
CA ARG A 147 10.90 -17.95 -5.78
C ARG A 147 10.98 -17.08 -7.04
N GLY A 148 12.14 -16.52 -7.32
CA GLY A 148 12.39 -15.72 -8.52
C GLY A 148 13.80 -15.14 -8.54
N ALA A 149 14.20 -14.56 -9.68
CA ALA A 149 15.51 -13.89 -9.81
C ALA A 149 15.60 -12.62 -8.94
N ILE A 150 14.47 -11.94 -8.73
CA ILE A 150 14.34 -10.78 -7.84
C ILE A 150 13.04 -10.98 -7.05
N PRO A 151 13.05 -11.80 -5.99
CA PRO A 151 11.85 -12.07 -5.21
C PRO A 151 11.51 -10.87 -4.34
N ALA A 152 10.29 -10.33 -4.49
CA ALA A 152 9.76 -9.29 -3.61
C ALA A 152 8.71 -9.88 -2.66
N ALA A 153 8.66 -9.39 -1.42
CA ALA A 153 7.59 -9.74 -0.46
C ALA A 153 6.18 -9.54 -1.06
N LEU A 154 6.03 -8.49 -1.88
CA LEU A 154 4.74 -8.14 -2.47
C LEU A 154 4.27 -9.14 -3.54
N ASP A 155 5.16 -9.97 -4.06
CA ASP A 155 4.80 -11.00 -5.04
C ASP A 155 4.04 -12.19 -4.41
N LEU A 156 3.91 -12.24 -3.07
CA LEU A 156 2.89 -13.08 -2.42
C LEU A 156 1.48 -12.76 -2.95
N LEU A 157 1.27 -11.52 -3.37
CA LEU A 157 0.04 -10.96 -3.90
C LEU A 157 0.28 -10.51 -5.36
N PRO A 158 0.12 -11.38 -6.36
CA PRO A 158 0.61 -11.11 -7.72
C PRO A 158 0.11 -9.80 -8.33
N ASP A 159 -1.19 -9.50 -8.15
CA ASP A 159 -1.79 -8.27 -8.68
C ASP A 159 -1.25 -7.02 -7.96
N VAL A 160 -1.03 -7.11 -6.64
CA VAL A 160 -0.43 -6.01 -5.84
C VAL A 160 1.03 -5.79 -6.21
N GLY A 161 1.80 -6.86 -6.38
CA GLY A 161 3.19 -6.79 -6.83
C GLY A 161 3.32 -6.20 -8.23
N ALA A 162 2.39 -6.51 -9.15
CA ALA A 162 2.32 -5.90 -10.47
C ALA A 162 2.02 -4.39 -10.39
N THR A 163 1.03 -3.98 -9.61
CA THR A 163 0.67 -2.56 -9.40
C THR A 163 1.81 -1.77 -8.74
N TYR A 164 2.50 -2.36 -7.76
CA TYR A 164 3.68 -1.72 -7.17
C TYR A 164 4.78 -1.52 -8.22
N ARG A 165 5.03 -2.53 -9.07
CA ARG A 165 6.06 -2.45 -10.10
C ARG A 165 5.75 -1.44 -11.20
N SER A 166 4.48 -1.23 -11.53
CA SER A 166 4.10 -0.23 -12.55
C SER A 166 4.47 1.20 -12.15
N LEU A 167 4.73 1.47 -10.86
CA LEU A 167 5.19 2.77 -10.38
C LEU A 167 6.68 3.02 -10.62
N PHE A 168 7.52 1.98 -10.73
CA PHE A 168 8.97 2.15 -10.74
C PHE A 168 9.49 2.89 -11.97
N GLY A 169 9.04 2.49 -13.17
CA GLY A 169 9.47 3.12 -14.42
C GLY A 169 9.20 4.63 -14.41
N PRO A 170 7.94 5.06 -14.24
CA PRO A 170 7.57 6.47 -14.19
C PRO A 170 8.30 7.30 -13.12
N LEU A 171 8.51 6.74 -11.92
CA LEU A 171 9.08 7.48 -10.79
C LEU A 171 10.62 7.51 -10.76
N TYR A 172 11.29 6.45 -11.22
CA TYR A 172 12.72 6.26 -10.99
C TYR A 172 13.53 6.05 -12.27
N MET A 173 12.86 5.85 -13.41
CA MET A 173 13.54 5.69 -14.69
C MET A 173 13.16 6.83 -15.65
N THR A 174 14.17 7.45 -16.24
CA THR A 174 14.02 8.21 -17.48
C THR A 174 14.00 7.20 -18.61
N MET A 175 12.85 7.04 -19.27
CA MET A 175 12.78 6.38 -20.57
C MET A 175 13.34 7.32 -21.65
#